data_AF-A0A2M8NQR2-F1
#
_entry.id   AF-A0A2M8NQR2-F1
#
_cell.length_a   1.000
_cell.length_b   1.000
_cell.length_c   1.000
_cell.angle_alpha   90.00
_cell.angle_beta   90.00
_cell.angle_gamma   90.00
#
_symmetry.space_group_name_H-M   'P 1'
#
loop_
_entity.id
_entity.type
_entity.pdbx_description
1 polymer ?
#
loop_
_entity_poly.entity_id
_entity_poly.type
_entity_poly.pdbx_seq_one_letter_code
_entity_poly.pdbx_strand_id
1 'polypeptide(L)'
;MATDSRTWFYTTPEARPYFIEERVNHTLWKNRLANIHMSCTQAEPPIKMEGRWQGEIPIHFEWVPGKYFIMRAGEESKELIGVMRQILMMRPSFMYQDSDGMHVVEWHVDPDARWRELQGKPQYQGLRRLQKK
;
A
#
# COMPACT_ATOMS: atom_id res chain seq x y z
N MET A 1 7.94 15.17 16.55
CA MET A 1 6.75 15.12 15.67
C MET A 1 6.30 13.68 15.59
N ALA A 2 5.02 13.37 15.78
CA ALA A 2 4.52 12.01 15.61
C ALA A 2 4.54 11.64 14.12
N THR A 3 5.00 10.44 13.80
CA THR A 3 4.95 9.90 12.43
C THR A 3 3.54 9.38 12.15
N ASP A 4 2.96 9.85 11.05
CA ASP A 4 1.68 9.38 10.51
C ASP A 4 1.70 9.46 8.97
N SER A 5 0.62 9.05 8.31
CA SER A 5 0.49 9.05 6.85
C SER A 5 0.69 10.42 6.21
N ARG A 6 0.48 11.53 6.94
CA ARG A 6 0.74 12.87 6.39
C ARG A 6 2.21 13.10 6.13
N THR A 7 3.08 12.36 6.83
CA THR A 7 4.52 12.53 6.76
C THR A 7 5.22 11.68 5.69
N TRP A 8 4.52 10.73 5.04
CA TRP A 8 5.12 9.84 4.03
C TRP A 8 4.20 9.50 2.86
N PHE A 9 2.88 9.54 3.04
CA PHE A 9 1.92 9.33 1.97
C PHE A 9 1.41 10.64 1.37
N TYR A 10 0.99 11.60 2.18
CA TYR A 10 0.47 12.89 1.66
C TYR A 10 1.55 13.93 1.36
N THR A 11 2.77 13.71 1.87
CA THR A 11 3.94 14.56 1.64
C THR A 11 5.07 13.67 1.17
N THR A 12 5.87 14.15 0.23
CA THR A 12 7.09 13.45 -0.19
C THR A 12 8.08 13.41 0.98
N PRO A 13 8.42 12.22 1.51
CA PRO A 13 9.46 12.11 2.52
C PRO A 13 10.82 12.44 1.90
N GLU A 14 11.80 12.77 2.74
CA GLU A 14 13.19 12.85 2.27
C GLU A 14 13.60 11.50 1.67
N ALA A 15 14.22 11.51 0.50
CA ALA A 15 14.58 10.31 -0.28
C ALA A 15 15.78 9.55 0.32
N ARG A 16 15.73 9.28 1.63
CA ARG A 16 16.67 8.45 2.37
C ARG A 16 15.93 7.20 2.84
N PRO A 17 16.36 5.98 2.41
CA PRO A 17 15.68 4.73 2.76
C PRO A 17 15.36 4.59 4.25
N TYR A 18 16.35 4.83 5.10
CA TYR A 18 16.21 4.77 6.56
C TYR A 18 15.11 5.69 7.12
N PHE A 19 14.99 6.92 6.61
CA PHE A 19 13.96 7.85 7.09
C PHE A 19 12.55 7.45 6.64
N ILE A 20 12.43 6.81 5.48
CA ILE A 20 11.17 6.26 4.98
C ILE A 20 10.77 5.06 5.84
N GLU A 21 11.71 4.14 6.10
CA GLU A 21 11.52 2.97 6.97
C GLU A 21 11.01 3.37 8.34
N GLU A 22 11.71 4.27 9.04
CA GLU A 22 11.32 4.74 10.37
C GLU A 22 9.90 5.33 10.36
N ARG A 23 9.57 6.17 9.39
CA ARG A 23 8.23 6.79 9.30
C ARG A 23 7.14 5.77 9.07
N VAL A 24 7.33 4.86 8.11
CA VAL A 24 6.32 3.87 7.75
C VAL A 24 6.17 2.84 8.86
N ASN A 25 7.26 2.24 9.34
CA ASN A 25 7.22 1.24 10.41
C ASN A 25 6.60 1.79 11.70
N HIS A 26 7.01 2.98 12.16
CA HIS A 26 6.39 3.59 13.34
C HIS A 26 4.90 3.88 13.12
N THR A 27 4.49 4.27 11.90
CA THR A 27 3.07 4.45 11.58
C THR A 27 2.31 3.12 11.71
N LEU A 28 2.86 2.03 11.17
CA LEU A 28 2.24 0.69 11.22
C LEU A 28 2.13 0.19 12.67
N TRP A 29 3.21 0.27 13.44
CA TRP A 29 3.26 -0.17 14.84
C TRP A 29 2.27 0.60 15.72
N LYS A 30 2.20 1.93 15.54
CA LYS A 30 1.22 2.78 16.25
C LYS A 30 -0.23 2.38 15.94
N ASN A 31 -0.49 1.79 14.78
CA ASN A 31 -1.80 1.33 14.34
C ASN A 31 -1.98 -0.19 14.52
N ARG A 32 -1.28 -0.78 15.51
CA ARG A 32 -1.41 -2.19 15.96
C ARG A 32 -0.87 -3.24 14.98
N LEU A 33 -0.18 -2.86 13.92
CA LEU A 33 0.56 -3.80 13.07
C LEU A 33 1.98 -4.01 13.60
N ALA A 34 2.14 -4.37 14.88
CA ALA A 34 3.47 -4.49 15.50
C ALA A 34 4.33 -5.62 14.92
N ASN A 35 3.70 -6.64 14.34
CA ASN A 35 4.37 -7.81 13.77
C ASN A 35 4.72 -7.65 12.28
N ILE A 36 4.84 -6.41 11.81
CA ILE A 36 5.34 -6.08 10.48
C ILE A 36 6.61 -5.27 10.61
N HIS A 37 7.58 -5.56 9.76
CA HIS A 37 8.73 -4.70 9.54
C HIS A 37 8.94 -4.57 8.03
N MET A 38 8.96 -3.33 7.56
CA MET A 38 9.12 -2.98 6.16
C MET A 38 10.52 -2.39 5.95
N SER A 39 11.19 -2.84 4.89
CA SER A 39 12.49 -2.34 4.42
C SER A 39 12.29 -1.59 3.10
N CYS A 40 12.93 -0.44 2.95
CA CYS A 40 12.81 0.40 1.77
C CYS A 40 13.75 -0.09 0.66
N THR A 41 13.18 -0.53 -0.45
CA THR A 41 13.93 -1.01 -1.63
C THR A 41 14.09 0.08 -2.69
N GLN A 42 13.21 1.10 -2.69
CA GLN A 42 13.31 2.25 -3.59
C GLN A 42 12.80 3.50 -2.88
N ALA A 43 13.68 4.48 -2.63
CA ALA A 43 13.34 5.71 -1.89
C ALA A 43 12.74 6.83 -2.76
N GLU A 44 12.86 6.72 -4.09
CA GLU A 44 12.29 7.69 -5.03
C GLU A 44 10.94 7.21 -5.59
N PRO A 45 9.98 8.12 -5.83
CA PRO A 45 8.66 7.77 -6.38
C PRO A 45 8.74 7.01 -7.72
N PRO A 46 8.01 5.89 -7.89
CA PRO A 46 7.18 5.22 -6.89
C PRO A 46 8.03 4.58 -5.78
N ILE A 47 7.80 5.00 -4.53
CA ILE A 47 8.54 4.50 -3.37
C ILE A 47 8.11 3.06 -3.14
N LYS A 48 9.08 2.17 -2.92
CA LYS A 48 8.84 0.74 -2.71
C LYS A 48 9.41 0.27 -1.40
N MET A 49 8.62 -0.55 -0.72
CA MET A 49 9.05 -1.26 0.47
C MET A 49 8.61 -2.72 0.41
N GLU A 50 9.36 -3.58 1.07
CA GLU A 50 9.03 -5.00 1.22
C GLU A 50 9.15 -5.41 2.68
N GLY A 51 8.39 -6.42 3.07
CA GLY A 51 8.41 -6.94 4.42
C GLY A 51 7.65 -8.25 4.53
N ARG A 52 7.46 -8.70 5.76
CA ARG A 52 6.66 -9.88 6.06
C ARG A 52 5.67 -9.60 7.17
N TRP A 53 4.44 -10.08 7.00
CA TRP A 53 3.43 -10.09 8.04
C TRP A 53 3.46 -11.41 8.80
N GLN A 54 3.45 -11.32 10.14
CA GLN A 54 3.55 -12.47 11.03
C GLN A 54 4.78 -13.37 10.74
N GLY A 55 5.85 -12.78 10.18
CA GLY A 55 7.09 -13.48 9.85
C GLY A 55 7.07 -14.33 8.57
N GLU A 56 5.90 -14.59 7.99
CA GLU A 56 5.75 -15.56 6.89
C GLU A 56 5.21 -14.94 5.61
N ILE A 57 4.16 -14.12 5.71
CA ILE A 57 3.40 -13.65 4.55
C ILE A 57 4.15 -12.50 3.89
N PRO A 58 4.60 -12.61 2.62
CA PRO A 58 5.28 -11.52 1.94
C PRO A 58 4.32 -10.35 1.70
N ILE A 59 4.82 -9.14 1.96
CA ILE A 59 4.09 -7.88 1.72
C ILE A 59 4.99 -6.91 0.97
N HIS A 60 4.42 -6.26 -0.04
CA HIS A 60 5.05 -5.18 -0.77
C HIS A 60 4.16 -3.95 -0.75
N PHE A 61 4.77 -2.82 -0.44
CA PHE A 61 4.15 -1.50 -0.57
C PHE A 61 4.78 -0.77 -1.73
N GLU A 62 3.94 -0.09 -2.50
CA GLU A 62 4.35 0.79 -3.58
C GLU A 62 3.46 2.03 -3.55
N TRP A 63 4.04 3.22 -3.54
CA TRP A 63 3.22 4.43 -3.56
C TRP A 63 3.90 5.62 -4.22
N VAL A 64 3.08 6.53 -4.72
CA VAL A 64 3.50 7.87 -5.11
C VAL A 64 2.84 8.86 -4.16
N PRO A 65 3.61 9.70 -3.44
CA PRO A 65 3.06 10.64 -2.49
C PRO A 65 1.95 11.51 -3.10
N GLY A 66 0.83 11.62 -2.40
CA GLY A 66 -0.33 12.40 -2.81
C GLY A 66 -1.13 11.84 -4.00
N LYS A 67 -0.77 10.66 -4.54
CA LYS A 67 -1.46 10.08 -5.71
C LYS A 67 -2.10 8.73 -5.42
N TYR A 68 -1.31 7.74 -5.06
CA TYR A 68 -1.81 6.37 -4.86
C TYR A 68 -0.92 5.58 -3.92
N PHE A 69 -1.51 4.55 -3.31
CA PHE A 69 -0.83 3.52 -2.52
C PHE A 69 -1.32 2.14 -2.97
N ILE A 70 -0.39 1.21 -3.16
CA ILE A 70 -0.65 -0.17 -3.56
C ILE A 70 -0.02 -1.10 -2.54
N MET A 71 -0.81 -2.05 -2.04
CA MET A 71 -0.36 -3.15 -1.22
C MET A 71 -0.48 -4.44 -2.03
N ARG A 72 0.60 -5.22 -2.11
CA ARG A 72 0.59 -6.60 -2.60
C ARG A 72 0.90 -7.52 -1.42
N ALA A 73 0.13 -8.57 -1.23
CA ALA A 73 0.34 -9.53 -0.15
C ALA A 73 0.17 -10.97 -0.66
N GLY A 74 0.88 -11.93 -0.06
CA GLY A 74 0.76 -13.34 -0.41
C GLY A 74 -0.64 -13.93 -0.18
N GLU A 75 -1.43 -13.30 0.69
CA GLU A 75 -2.81 -13.67 0.98
C GLU A 75 -3.69 -12.43 1.21
N GLU A 76 -5.00 -12.58 1.05
CA GLU A 76 -5.96 -11.52 1.38
C GLU A 76 -6.10 -11.39 2.91
N SER A 77 -5.62 -10.28 3.47
CA SER A 77 -5.79 -9.95 4.88
C SER A 77 -6.74 -8.77 5.09
N LYS A 78 -7.94 -9.04 5.60
CA LYS A 78 -8.92 -8.01 5.97
C LYS A 78 -8.41 -7.08 7.07
N GLU A 79 -7.56 -7.58 7.96
CA GLU A 79 -6.92 -6.80 9.01
C GLU A 79 -6.01 -5.73 8.42
N LEU A 80 -5.07 -6.13 7.54
CA LEU A 80 -4.16 -5.20 6.87
C LEU A 80 -4.92 -4.15 6.07
N ILE A 81 -5.91 -4.58 5.28
CA ILE A 81 -6.75 -3.65 4.50
C ILE A 81 -7.48 -2.66 5.41
N GLY A 82 -8.03 -3.15 6.53
CA GLY A 82 -8.74 -2.35 7.52
C GLY A 82 -7.85 -1.29 8.17
N VAL A 83 -6.65 -1.68 8.61
CA VAL A 83 -5.68 -0.77 9.22
C VAL A 83 -5.13 0.23 8.20
N MET A 84 -4.77 -0.21 6.99
CA MET A 84 -4.26 0.69 5.95
C MET A 84 -5.31 1.72 5.55
N ARG A 85 -6.60 1.34 5.48
CA ARG A 85 -7.70 2.31 5.31
C ARG A 85 -7.72 3.38 6.42
N GLN A 86 -7.46 3.01 7.67
CA GLN A 86 -7.43 3.96 8.79
C GLN A 86 -6.20 4.88 8.70
N ILE A 87 -5.02 4.31 8.46
CA ILE A 87 -3.75 5.05 8.31
C ILE A 87 -3.86 6.05 7.16
N LEU A 88 -4.30 5.60 5.98
CA LEU A 88 -4.40 6.43 4.79
C LEU A 88 -5.59 7.37 4.87
N MET A 89 -6.55 7.18 5.78
CA MET A 89 -7.82 7.94 5.82
C MET A 89 -8.58 7.89 4.47
N MET A 90 -8.40 6.80 3.72
CA MET A 90 -8.91 6.62 2.35
C MET A 90 -9.51 5.23 2.20
N ARG A 91 -10.64 5.12 1.50
CA ARG A 91 -11.23 3.81 1.15
C ARG A 91 -10.45 3.17 0.00
N PRO A 92 -10.23 1.85 0.01
CA PRO A 92 -9.60 1.16 -1.11
C PRO A 92 -10.43 1.35 -2.38
N SER A 93 -9.75 1.53 -3.50
CA SER A 93 -10.34 1.76 -4.84
C SER A 93 -10.53 0.44 -5.58
N PHE A 94 -9.52 -0.44 -5.53
CA PHE A 94 -9.49 -1.70 -6.28
C PHE A 94 -8.98 -2.87 -5.45
N MET A 95 -9.46 -4.08 -5.77
CA MET A 95 -8.92 -5.35 -5.29
C MET A 95 -8.87 -6.36 -6.42
N TYR A 96 -7.79 -7.12 -6.54
CA TYR A 96 -7.59 -8.16 -7.55
C TYR A 96 -6.39 -9.05 -7.19
N GLN A 97 -6.16 -10.11 -7.97
CA GLN A 97 -4.89 -10.86 -7.97
C GLN A 97 -4.08 -10.51 -9.22
N ASP A 98 -2.78 -10.28 -9.07
CA ASP A 98 -1.88 -10.00 -10.20
C ASP A 98 -1.32 -11.28 -10.84
N SER A 99 -0.40 -11.09 -11.80
CA SER A 99 0.23 -12.19 -12.54
C SER A 99 1.10 -13.09 -11.68
N ASP A 100 1.59 -12.58 -10.55
CA ASP A 100 2.44 -13.30 -9.62
C ASP A 100 1.61 -14.05 -8.56
N GLY A 101 0.27 -13.99 -8.68
CA GLY A 101 -0.66 -14.60 -7.74
C GLY A 101 -0.83 -13.80 -6.44
N MET A 102 -0.27 -12.59 -6.35
CA MET A 102 -0.34 -11.77 -5.15
C MET A 102 -1.69 -11.07 -5.06
N HIS A 103 -2.23 -10.98 -3.86
CA HIS A 103 -3.44 -10.21 -3.57
C HIS A 103 -3.10 -8.72 -3.54
N VAL A 104 -3.67 -7.97 -4.47
CA VAL A 104 -3.43 -6.54 -4.65
C VAL A 104 -4.62 -5.74 -4.15
N VAL A 105 -4.34 -4.75 -3.31
CA VAL A 105 -5.30 -3.71 -2.91
C VAL A 105 -4.70 -2.35 -3.23
N GLU A 106 -5.45 -1.53 -3.96
CA GLU A 106 -5.01 -0.19 -4.36
C GLU A 106 -5.90 0.89 -3.74
N TRP A 107 -5.30 2.00 -3.33
CA TRP A 107 -5.92 3.23 -2.86
C TRP A 107 -5.48 4.37 -3.77
N HIS A 108 -6.42 5.04 -4.44
CA HIS A 108 -6.14 6.12 -5.37
C HIS A 108 -6.90 7.39 -4.99
N VAL A 109 -6.22 8.54 -5.07
CA VAL A 109 -6.85 9.86 -4.98
C VAL A 109 -7.77 10.10 -6.19
N ASP A 110 -7.31 9.73 -7.38
CA ASP A 110 -8.11 9.74 -8.62
C ASP A 110 -8.12 8.34 -9.26
N PRO A 111 -9.15 7.51 -8.99
CA PRO A 111 -9.18 6.13 -9.44
C PRO A 111 -9.58 5.95 -10.91
N ASP A 112 -10.14 6.96 -11.58
CA ASP A 112 -10.80 6.73 -12.88
C ASP A 112 -9.81 6.45 -14.01
N ALA A 113 -8.65 7.09 -14.01
CA ALA A 113 -7.58 6.79 -14.96
C ALA A 113 -7.08 5.34 -14.78
N ARG A 114 -6.79 4.96 -13.53
CA ARG A 114 -6.34 3.61 -13.19
C ARG A 114 -7.38 2.54 -13.54
N TRP A 115 -8.66 2.82 -13.35
CA TRP A 115 -9.73 1.89 -13.71
C TRP A 115 -9.67 1.52 -15.20
N ARG A 116 -9.51 2.52 -16.07
CA ARG A 116 -9.40 2.29 -17.53
C ARG A 116 -8.16 1.46 -17.88
N GLU A 117 -7.06 1.63 -17.15
CA GLU A 117 -5.85 0.84 -17.36
C GLU A 117 -5.97 -0.62 -16.95
N LEU A 118 -6.76 -0.92 -15.90
CA LEU A 118 -6.94 -2.28 -15.37
C LEU A 118 -7.95 -3.08 -16.20
N GLN A 119 -8.92 -2.40 -16.80
CA GLN A 119 -9.97 -3.06 -17.59
C GLN A 119 -9.41 -3.79 -18.81
N GLY A 120 -9.93 -4.99 -19.07
CA GLY A 120 -9.60 -5.78 -20.26
C GLY A 120 -8.23 -6.47 -20.23
N LYS A 121 -7.47 -6.34 -19.13
CA LYS A 121 -6.17 -7.00 -18.97
C LYS A 121 -6.32 -8.39 -18.33
N PRO A 122 -6.01 -9.48 -19.03
CA PRO A 122 -6.20 -10.84 -18.54
C PRO A 122 -5.24 -11.21 -17.39
N GLN A 123 -4.15 -10.46 -17.23
CA GLN A 123 -3.19 -10.65 -16.13
C GLN A 123 -3.75 -10.33 -14.74
N TYR A 124 -4.92 -9.69 -14.65
CA TYR A 124 -5.56 -9.35 -13.38
C TYR A 124 -6.80 -10.21 -13.17
N GLN A 125 -6.77 -11.07 -12.15
CA GLN A 125 -7.86 -11.97 -11.84
C GLN A 125 -8.74 -11.38 -10.74
N GLY A 126 -10.06 -11.64 -10.83
CA GLY A 126 -11.01 -11.21 -9.81
C GLY A 126 -11.07 -9.69 -9.60
N LEU A 127 -10.85 -8.89 -10.65
CA LEU A 127 -10.84 -7.43 -10.58
C LEU A 127 -12.16 -6.86 -10.05
N ARG A 128 -12.08 -6.15 -8.91
CA ARG A 128 -13.22 -5.49 -8.24
C ARG A 128 -12.93 -4.01 -8.03
N ARG A 129 -13.86 -3.16 -8.47
CA ARG A 129 -13.91 -1.74 -8.09
C ARG A 129 -14.76 -1.59 -6.83
N LEU A 130 -14.19 -0.99 -5.79
CA LEU A 130 -14.80 -0.92 -4.46
C LEU A 130 -15.44 0.42 -4.13
N GLN A 131 -14.96 1.50 -4.74
CA GLN A 131 -15.59 2.80 -4.63
C GLN A 131 -16.77 2.88 -5.60
N LYS A 132 -17.98 3.04 -5.07
CA LYS A 132 -19.15 3.46 -5.85
C LYS A 132 -19.01 4.95 -6.18
N LYS A 133 -19.42 5.33 -7.40
CA LYS A 133 -19.64 6.73 -7.78
C LYS A 133 -20.67 7.38 -6.86
#